data_AF-A0AAW0GZ17-F1
#
_entry.id   AF-A0AAW0GZ17-F1
#
_cell.length_a   1.000
_cell.length_b   1.000
_cell.length_c   1.000
_cell.angle_alpha   90.00
_cell.angle_beta   90.00
_cell.angle_gamma   90.00
#
_symmetry.space_group_name_H-M   'P 1'
#
loop_
_entity.id
_entity.type
_entity.pdbx_description
1 polymer ?
#
loop_
_entity_poly.entity_id
_entity_poly.type
_entity_poly.pdbx_seq_one_letter_code
_entity_poly.pdbx_strand_id
1 'polypeptide(L)'
;MINANIFPTLPSSDNPDVYSEDNESILEASGPHIQLVHEFFLRFSESPNFQPSIANRYIHQKFVQQLLELFDSEDPREHDFLKTVLYQIYGKFHGLRAFIRKQISNIFIRLIYGTERFNGVAELLEILGSIISVWASPLKAERKQFLMKVLIPMHTALFRAQLAQYVLQFLEKDTA
;
A
#
# COMPACT_ATOMS: atom_id res chain seq x y z
N MET A 1 -14.40 14.43 -8.01
CA MET A 1 -13.94 13.69 -9.20
C MET A 1 -12.96 12.59 -8.80
N ILE A 2 -11.70 12.88 -8.45
CA ILE A 2 -10.70 11.83 -8.15
C ILE A 2 -11.09 10.94 -6.96
N ASN A 3 -11.48 11.52 -5.82
CA ASN A 3 -11.90 10.76 -4.63
C ASN A 3 -13.18 9.91 -4.89
N ALA A 4 -14.07 10.35 -5.77
CA ALA A 4 -15.30 9.60 -6.10
C ALA A 4 -15.06 8.42 -7.06
N ASN A 5 -13.94 8.42 -7.79
CA ASN A 5 -13.63 7.41 -8.80
C ASN A 5 -12.48 6.47 -8.39
N ILE A 6 -11.58 6.91 -7.50
CA ILE A 6 -10.47 6.10 -6.99
C ILE A 6 -10.92 5.24 -5.81
N PHE A 7 -11.89 5.66 -5.00
CA PHE A 7 -12.35 4.89 -3.84
C PHE A 7 -13.76 4.32 -4.05
N PRO A 8 -13.95 3.33 -4.95
CA PRO A 8 -15.16 2.53 -4.89
C PRO A 8 -15.19 1.80 -3.54
N THR A 9 -16.37 1.69 -2.93
CA THR A 9 -16.56 0.77 -1.80
C THR A 9 -16.23 -0.64 -2.28
N LEU A 10 -15.21 -1.25 -1.68
CA LEU A 10 -14.89 -2.64 -1.95
C LEU A 10 -16.14 -3.50 -1.68
N PRO A 11 -16.50 -4.40 -2.59
CA PRO A 11 -17.58 -5.33 -2.33
C PRO A 11 -17.22 -6.23 -1.14
N SER A 12 -18.21 -6.53 -0.31
CA SER A 12 -18.02 -7.44 0.82
C SER A 12 -17.70 -8.85 0.30
N SER A 13 -16.57 -9.42 0.70
CA SER A 13 -16.12 -10.77 0.30
C SER A 13 -17.16 -11.87 0.60
N ASP A 14 -18.10 -11.61 1.53
CA ASP A 14 -19.17 -12.54 1.92
C ASP A 14 -20.42 -12.52 1.03
N ASN A 15 -20.52 -11.65 0.02
CA ASN A 15 -21.69 -11.58 -0.87
C ASN A 15 -21.46 -12.37 -2.18
N PRO A 16 -21.99 -13.59 -2.32
CA PRO A 16 -21.84 -14.40 -3.54
C PRO A 16 -22.52 -13.77 -4.77
N ASP A 17 -23.49 -12.87 -4.57
CA ASP A 17 -24.19 -12.17 -5.64
C ASP A 17 -23.34 -11.09 -6.34
N VAL A 18 -22.21 -10.68 -5.75
CA VAL A 18 -21.33 -9.67 -6.38
C VAL A 18 -20.47 -10.29 -7.50
N TYR A 19 -20.26 -11.60 -7.46
CA TYR A 19 -19.48 -12.34 -8.46
C TYR A 19 -20.36 -13.13 -9.43
N SER A 20 -21.64 -12.78 -9.55
CA SER A 20 -22.48 -13.29 -10.64
C SER A 20 -21.91 -12.86 -12.01
N GLU A 21 -22.08 -13.66 -13.06
CA GLU A 21 -21.60 -13.36 -14.44
C GLU A 21 -22.03 -11.94 -14.90
N ASP A 22 -23.21 -11.49 -14.46
CA ASP A 22 -23.76 -10.15 -14.75
C ASP A 22 -22.98 -9.01 -14.06
N ASN A 23 -22.32 -9.25 -12.93
CA ASN A 23 -21.50 -8.27 -12.21
C ASN A 23 -20.02 -8.33 -12.58
N GLU A 24 -19.49 -9.52 -12.91
CA GLU A 24 -18.14 -9.65 -13.48
C GLU A 24 -18.01 -8.85 -14.78
N SER A 25 -19.03 -8.89 -15.64
CA SER A 25 -19.10 -8.10 -16.87
C SER A 25 -19.20 -6.58 -16.62
N ILE A 26 -19.83 -6.14 -15.52
CA ILE A 26 -19.86 -4.73 -15.09
C ILE A 26 -18.50 -4.29 -14.55
N LEU A 27 -17.82 -5.16 -13.78
CA LEU A 27 -16.47 -4.91 -13.26
C LEU A 27 -15.48 -4.77 -14.42
N GLU A 28 -15.55 -5.66 -15.41
CA GLU A 28 -14.77 -5.60 -16.65
C GLU A 28 -15.08 -4.33 -17.46
N ALA A 29 -16.34 -3.91 -17.53
CA ALA A 29 -16.75 -2.68 -18.21
C ALA A 29 -16.26 -1.40 -17.52
N SER A 30 -16.12 -1.41 -16.19
CA SER A 30 -15.61 -0.27 -15.40
C SER A 30 -14.07 -0.19 -15.35
N GLY A 31 -13.39 -1.33 -15.56
CA GLY A 31 -11.93 -1.44 -15.59
C GLY A 31 -11.21 -0.40 -16.47
N PRO A 32 -11.61 -0.19 -17.73
CA PRO A 32 -11.01 0.82 -18.61
C PRO A 32 -11.12 2.26 -18.06
N HIS A 33 -12.25 2.60 -17.44
CA HIS A 33 -12.43 3.92 -16.83
C HIS A 33 -11.56 4.10 -15.59
N ILE A 34 -11.49 3.09 -14.72
CA ILE A 34 -10.64 3.09 -13.52
C ILE A 34 -9.17 3.20 -13.92
N GLN A 35 -8.73 2.45 -14.94
CA GLN A 35 -7.38 2.52 -15.48
C GLN A 35 -7.01 3.91 -16.00
N LEU A 36 -7.94 4.60 -16.69
CA LEU A 36 -7.72 5.98 -17.15
C LEU A 36 -7.62 6.98 -16.00
N VAL A 37 -8.43 6.81 -14.95
CA VAL A 37 -8.34 7.66 -13.74
C VAL A 37 -7.00 7.44 -13.03
N HIS A 38 -6.54 6.19 -12.98
CA HIS A 38 -5.25 5.79 -12.43
C HIS A 38 -4.09 6.39 -13.21
N GLU A 39 -4.07 6.22 -14.53
CA GLU A 39 -3.03 6.79 -15.37
C GLU A 39 -3.03 8.33 -15.29
N PHE A 40 -4.20 8.96 -15.32
CA PHE A 40 -4.30 10.41 -15.16
C PHE A 40 -3.70 10.88 -13.84
N PHE A 41 -4.00 10.20 -12.73
CA PHE A 41 -3.47 10.57 -11.42
C PHE A 41 -1.93 10.44 -11.36
N LEU A 42 -1.38 9.36 -11.92
CA LEU A 42 0.08 9.18 -12.00
C LEU A 42 0.75 10.26 -12.85
N ARG A 43 0.22 10.55 -14.04
CA ARG A 43 0.78 11.62 -14.89
C ARG A 43 0.65 13.00 -14.25
N PHE A 44 -0.45 13.25 -13.55
CA PHE A 44 -0.67 14.49 -12.81
C PHE A 44 0.34 14.66 -11.67
N SER A 45 0.57 13.59 -10.89
CA SER A 45 1.52 13.63 -9.78
C SER A 45 2.96 13.79 -10.27
N GLU A 46 3.34 13.14 -11.39
CA GLU A 46 4.67 13.18 -12.00
C GLU A 46 4.98 14.48 -12.75
N SER A 47 3.97 15.32 -13.01
CA SER A 47 4.15 16.59 -13.68
C SER A 47 5.20 17.47 -12.96
N PRO A 48 6.14 18.09 -13.69
CA PRO A 48 7.14 18.99 -13.09
C PRO A 48 6.50 20.24 -12.45
N ASN A 49 5.26 20.56 -12.83
CA ASN A 49 4.49 21.68 -12.28
C ASN A 49 3.66 21.27 -11.05
N PHE A 50 3.73 20.02 -10.61
CA PHE A 50 3.01 19.55 -9.44
C PHE A 50 3.57 20.22 -8.18
N GLN A 51 2.70 20.90 -7.43
CA GLN A 51 3.07 21.59 -6.19
C GLN A 51 2.57 20.80 -4.97
N PRO A 52 3.46 20.11 -4.23
CA PRO A 52 3.07 19.36 -3.04
C PRO A 52 2.43 20.23 -1.95
N SER A 53 2.81 21.51 -1.87
CA SER A 53 2.26 22.48 -0.92
C SER A 53 0.76 22.70 -1.09
N ILE A 54 0.27 22.72 -2.33
CA ILE A 54 -1.16 22.84 -2.65
C ILE A 54 -1.86 21.49 -2.43
N ALA A 55 -1.24 20.41 -2.91
CA ALA A 55 -1.80 19.06 -2.82
C ALA A 55 -1.96 18.58 -1.37
N ASN A 56 -1.12 19.05 -0.43
CA ASN A 56 -1.18 18.72 0.99
C ASN A 56 -2.51 19.13 1.65
N ARG A 57 -3.30 20.03 1.03
CA ARG A 57 -4.66 20.38 1.48
C ARG A 57 -5.69 19.29 1.22
N TYR A 58 -5.41 18.41 0.25
CA TYR A 58 -6.33 17.36 -0.20
C TYR A 58 -5.80 15.95 0.13
N ILE A 59 -4.48 15.79 0.17
CA ILE A 59 -3.82 14.52 0.54
C ILE A 59 -3.49 14.57 2.03
N HIS A 60 -4.43 14.13 2.86
CA HIS A 60 -4.31 14.06 4.32
C HIS A 60 -4.46 12.61 4.82
N GLN A 61 -4.34 12.39 6.14
CA GLN A 61 -4.37 11.04 6.74
C GLN A 61 -5.59 10.21 6.31
N LYS A 62 -6.78 10.80 6.24
CA LYS A 62 -7.99 10.09 5.76
C LYS A 62 -7.88 9.62 4.31
N PHE A 63 -7.23 10.39 3.42
CA PHE A 63 -7.01 9.97 2.03
C PHE A 63 -6.09 8.74 1.99
N VAL A 64 -5.01 8.77 2.78
CA VAL A 64 -4.09 7.63 2.90
C VAL A 64 -4.78 6.40 3.45
N GLN A 65 -5.67 6.57 4.43
CA GLN A 65 -6.44 5.46 4.98
C GLN A 65 -7.33 4.81 3.91
N GLN A 66 -8.12 5.60 3.18
CA GLN A 66 -8.96 5.09 2.09
C GLN A 66 -8.13 4.42 1.00
N LEU A 67 -6.93 4.95 0.71
CA LEU A 67 -6.01 4.35 -0.27
C LEU A 67 -5.47 2.99 0.19
N LEU A 68 -5.19 2.85 1.48
CA LEU A 68 -4.73 1.58 2.05
C LEU A 68 -5.82 0.52 2.11
N GLU A 69 -7.09 0.93 2.25
CA GLU A 69 -8.24 0.01 2.21
C GLU A 69 -8.37 -0.65 0.83
N LEU A 70 -8.09 0.08 -0.27
CA LEU A 70 -8.16 -0.47 -1.63
C LEU A 70 -7.12 -1.56 -1.94
N PHE A 71 -6.06 -1.69 -1.14
CA PHE A 71 -5.10 -2.80 -1.30
C PHE A 71 -5.72 -4.16 -0.96
N ASP A 72 -6.96 -4.22 -0.47
CA ASP A 72 -7.69 -5.48 -0.33
C ASP A 72 -8.47 -5.88 -1.59
N SER A 73 -8.33 -5.13 -2.70
CA SER A 73 -8.90 -5.50 -4.00
C SER A 73 -8.41 -6.87 -4.47
N GLU A 74 -9.21 -7.56 -5.28
CA GLU A 74 -8.81 -8.82 -5.91
C GLU A 74 -8.13 -8.60 -7.27
N ASP A 75 -8.21 -7.38 -7.83
CA ASP A 75 -7.62 -7.06 -9.13
C ASP A 75 -6.13 -6.71 -9.00
N PRO A 76 -5.20 -7.55 -9.50
CA PRO A 76 -3.76 -7.27 -9.42
C PRO A 76 -3.34 -6.01 -10.19
N ARG A 77 -4.12 -5.57 -11.19
CA ARG A 77 -3.85 -4.33 -11.94
C ARG A 77 -4.03 -3.10 -11.07
N GLU A 78 -4.99 -3.16 -10.15
CA GLU A 78 -5.25 -2.08 -9.21
C GLU A 78 -4.11 -2.00 -8.19
N HIS A 79 -3.59 -3.13 -7.73
CA HIS A 79 -2.47 -3.17 -6.79
C HIS A 79 -1.21 -2.48 -7.29
N ASP A 80 -0.82 -2.66 -8.56
CA ASP A 80 0.35 -2.00 -9.13
C ASP A 80 0.21 -0.47 -9.19
N PHE A 81 -1.01 0.01 -9.49
CA PHE A 81 -1.32 1.42 -9.43
C PHE A 81 -1.25 1.95 -7.99
N LEU A 82 -1.95 1.30 -7.05
CA LEU A 82 -1.99 1.69 -5.64
C LEU A 82 -0.59 1.71 -5.04
N LYS A 83 0.24 0.72 -5.39
CA LYS A 83 1.65 0.63 -5.01
C LYS A 83 2.43 1.86 -5.44
N THR A 84 2.35 2.20 -6.72
CA THR A 84 3.04 3.37 -7.27
C THR A 84 2.58 4.66 -6.61
N VAL A 85 1.26 4.84 -6.44
CA VAL A 85 0.69 6.04 -5.81
C VAL A 85 1.12 6.19 -4.37
N LEU A 86 1.01 5.12 -3.57
CA LEU A 86 1.38 5.15 -2.16
C LEU A 86 2.89 5.44 -2.00
N TYR A 87 3.73 4.86 -2.85
CA TYR A 87 5.16 5.14 -2.87
C TYR A 87 5.47 6.61 -3.19
N GLN A 88 4.82 7.18 -4.21
CA GLN A 88 4.98 8.60 -4.55
C GLN A 88 4.49 9.53 -3.43
N ILE A 89 3.36 9.21 -2.79
CA ILE A 89 2.85 9.96 -1.63
C ILE A 89 3.86 9.92 -0.49
N TYR A 90 4.42 8.74 -0.19
CA TYR A 90 5.44 8.58 0.83
C TYR A 90 6.70 9.42 0.53
N GLY A 91 7.13 9.45 -0.73
CA GLY A 91 8.27 10.25 -1.18
C GLY A 91 8.04 11.75 -1.03
N LYS A 92 6.90 12.26 -1.53
CA LYS A 92 6.59 13.70 -1.63
C LYS A 92 6.09 14.31 -0.32
N PHE A 93 5.32 13.58 0.49
CA PHE A 93 4.64 14.10 1.69
C PHE A 93 5.30 13.61 2.98
N HIS A 94 6.35 14.30 3.41
CA HIS A 94 7.12 13.98 4.61
C HIS A 94 6.27 13.84 5.88
N GLY A 95 5.25 14.70 6.05
CA GLY A 95 4.34 14.68 7.21
C GLY A 95 3.45 13.43 7.30
N LEU A 96 3.24 12.71 6.20
CA LEU A 96 2.41 11.50 6.17
C LEU A 96 3.23 10.22 6.39
N ARG A 97 4.56 10.27 6.31
CA ARG A 97 5.42 9.07 6.37
C ARG A 97 5.24 8.26 7.66
N ALA A 98 5.14 8.92 8.81
CA ALA A 98 4.92 8.25 10.08
C ALA A 98 3.54 7.58 10.14
N PHE A 99 2.50 8.26 9.63
CA PHE A 99 1.15 7.72 9.56
C PHE A 99 1.06 6.52 8.62
N ILE A 100 1.63 6.60 7.41
CA ILE A 100 1.66 5.50 6.44
C ILE A 100 2.31 4.26 7.06
N ARG A 101 3.52 4.39 7.64
CA ARG A 101 4.20 3.25 8.30
C ARG A 101 3.35 2.64 9.41
N LYS A 102 2.72 3.48 10.25
CA LYS A 102 1.85 3.02 11.34
C LYS A 102 0.64 2.25 10.80
N GLN A 103 -0.01 2.73 9.75
CA GLN A 103 -1.18 2.05 9.19
C GLN A 103 -0.80 0.72 8.55
N ILE A 104 0.29 0.66 7.78
CA ILE A 104 0.78 -0.61 7.22
C ILE A 104 1.15 -1.59 8.35
N SER A 105 1.81 -1.13 9.43
CA SER A 105 2.04 -1.97 10.61
C SER A 105 0.76 -2.52 11.20
N ASN A 106 -0.29 -1.70 11.32
CA ASN A 106 -1.57 -2.14 11.87
C ASN A 106 -2.21 -3.21 10.99
N ILE A 107 -2.17 -3.06 9.67
CA ILE A 107 -2.67 -4.06 8.71
C ILE A 107 -1.93 -5.39 8.91
N PHE A 108 -0.60 -5.35 8.97
CA PHE A 108 0.19 -6.57 9.17
C PHE A 108 -0.03 -7.22 10.54
N ILE A 109 -0.17 -6.44 11.61
CA ILE A 109 -0.51 -6.98 12.93
C ILE A 109 -1.90 -7.66 12.89
N ARG A 110 -2.89 -7.06 12.22
CA ARG A 110 -4.21 -7.69 12.03
C ARG A 110 -4.12 -8.96 11.20
N LEU A 111 -3.29 -9.01 10.18
CA LEU A 111 -3.06 -10.21 9.38
C LEU A 111 -2.36 -11.33 10.17
N ILE A 112 -1.37 -10.99 11.02
CA ILE A 112 -0.61 -11.97 11.81
C ILE A 112 -1.45 -12.55 12.95
N TYR A 113 -2.19 -11.70 13.66
CA TYR A 113 -2.87 -12.06 14.90
C TYR A 113 -4.39 -12.19 14.75
N GLY A 114 -4.97 -11.72 13.65
CA GLY A 114 -6.37 -11.88 13.29
C GLY A 114 -6.56 -12.98 12.26
N THR A 115 -7.83 -13.31 11.99
CA THR A 115 -8.26 -14.30 10.99
C THR A 115 -8.63 -13.67 9.64
N GLU A 116 -8.36 -12.38 9.47
CA GLU A 116 -8.71 -11.64 8.24
C GLU A 116 -7.68 -11.93 7.13
N ARG A 117 -8.18 -12.18 5.92
CA ARG A 117 -7.36 -12.23 4.71
C ARG A 117 -7.14 -10.79 4.22
N PHE A 118 -5.99 -10.57 3.60
CA PHE A 118 -5.69 -9.31 2.93
C PHE A 118 -4.98 -9.62 1.62
N ASN A 119 -5.46 -9.07 0.51
CA ASN A 119 -4.96 -9.44 -0.83
C ASN A 119 -3.63 -8.74 -1.17
N GLY A 120 -3.48 -7.45 -0.87
CA GLY A 120 -2.31 -6.63 -1.27
C GLY A 120 -1.10 -6.68 -0.34
N VAL A 121 -0.86 -7.80 0.34
CA VAL A 121 0.25 -7.93 1.31
C VAL A 121 1.61 -7.81 0.64
N ALA A 122 1.78 -8.43 -0.54
CA ALA A 122 3.04 -8.46 -1.26
C ALA A 122 3.47 -7.05 -1.68
N GLU A 123 2.54 -6.25 -2.17
CA GLU A 123 2.78 -4.89 -2.65
C GLU A 123 3.09 -3.95 -1.50
N LEU A 124 2.40 -4.08 -0.36
CA LEU A 124 2.75 -3.32 0.85
C LEU A 124 4.15 -3.68 1.35
N LEU A 125 4.56 -4.95 1.25
CA LEU A 125 5.92 -5.38 1.58
C LEU A 125 6.96 -4.81 0.62
N GLU A 126 6.70 -4.78 -0.68
CA GLU A 126 7.59 -4.17 -1.68
C GLU A 126 7.84 -2.68 -1.40
N ILE A 127 6.78 -1.94 -1.07
CA ILE A 127 6.86 -0.52 -0.71
C ILE A 127 7.70 -0.35 0.54
N LEU A 128 7.45 -1.16 1.57
CA LEU A 128 8.22 -1.12 2.81
C LEU A 128 9.69 -1.50 2.59
N GLY A 129 9.98 -2.51 1.78
CA GLY A 129 11.33 -2.89 1.40
C GLY A 129 12.07 -1.73 0.73
N SER A 130 11.42 -1.06 -0.22
CA SER A 130 11.95 0.14 -0.88
C SER A 130 12.21 1.28 0.11
N ILE A 131 11.30 1.50 1.07
CA ILE A 131 11.46 2.51 2.13
C ILE A 131 12.64 2.18 3.06
N ILE A 132 12.79 0.91 3.44
CA ILE A 132 13.86 0.41 4.32
C ILE A 132 15.23 0.51 3.62
N SER A 133 15.28 0.22 2.31
CA SER A 133 16.48 0.36 1.49
C SER A 133 17.03 1.79 1.46
N VAL A 134 16.20 2.80 1.70
CA VAL A 134 16.62 4.22 1.75
C VAL A 134 16.98 4.69 3.17
N TRP A 135 16.83 3.87 4.21
CA TRP A 135 17.21 4.26 5.57
C TRP A 135 18.72 4.40 5.73
N ALA A 136 19.15 5.58 6.18
CA ALA A 136 20.53 5.84 6.59
C ALA A 136 20.90 5.01 7.84
N SER A 137 22.10 4.40 7.81
CA SER A 137 22.75 3.82 8.99
C SER A 137 23.32 4.96 9.86
N PRO A 138 23.26 4.85 11.21
CA PRO A 138 22.71 3.74 12.00
C PRO A 138 21.19 3.77 12.15
N LEU A 139 20.57 2.59 12.19
CA LEU A 139 19.13 2.42 12.34
C LEU A 139 18.63 2.90 13.71
N LYS A 140 17.73 3.90 13.71
CA LYS A 140 17.05 4.36 14.94
C LYS A 140 16.25 3.23 15.62
N ALA A 141 16.15 3.26 16.94
CA ALA A 141 15.48 2.24 17.76
C ALA A 141 14.03 1.90 17.31
N GLU A 142 13.26 2.89 16.87
CA GLU A 142 11.90 2.69 16.34
C GLU A 142 11.88 1.79 15.09
N ARG A 143 12.91 1.88 14.24
CA ARG A 143 13.04 1.07 13.02
C ARG A 143 13.40 -0.38 13.33
N LYS A 144 14.18 -0.60 14.39
CA LYS A 144 14.49 -1.94 14.92
C LYS A 144 13.26 -2.62 15.52
N GLN A 145 12.40 -1.86 16.22
CA GLN A 145 11.14 -2.38 16.75
C GLN A 145 10.16 -2.81 15.65
N PHE A 146 10.10 -2.06 14.54
CA PHE A 146 9.28 -2.42 13.38
C PHE A 146 9.72 -3.77 12.78
N LEU A 147 11.02 -4.00 12.61
CA LEU A 147 11.54 -5.28 12.15
C LEU A 147 11.12 -6.42 13.08
N MET A 148 11.43 -6.29 14.37
CA MET A 148 11.25 -7.35 15.36
C MET A 148 9.78 -7.71 15.57
N LYS A 149 8.88 -6.72 15.53
CA LYS A 149 7.46 -6.91 15.86
C LYS A 149 6.57 -7.16 14.64
N VAL A 150 7.04 -6.89 13.42
CA VAL A 150 6.20 -6.96 12.22
C VAL A 150 6.82 -7.85 11.15
N LEU A 151 8.05 -7.55 10.71
CA LEU A 151 8.69 -8.30 9.62
C LEU A 151 9.06 -9.74 10.03
N ILE A 152 9.60 -9.94 11.25
CA ILE A 152 9.97 -11.30 11.73
C ILE A 152 8.74 -12.19 11.92
N PRO A 153 7.66 -11.75 12.59
CA PRO A 153 6.43 -12.54 12.69
C PRO A 153 5.77 -12.82 11.33
N MET A 154 5.80 -11.88 10.38
CA MET A 154 5.29 -12.13 9.03
C MET A 154 6.10 -13.21 8.29
N HIS A 155 7.43 -13.22 8.43
CA HIS A 155 8.30 -14.21 7.78
C HIS A 155 8.00 -15.64 8.28
N THR A 156 7.53 -15.77 9.53
CA THR A 156 7.18 -17.06 10.12
C THR A 156 5.77 -17.52 9.76
N ALA A 157 4.83 -16.61 9.47
CA ALA A 157 3.42 -16.93 9.30
C ALA A 157 2.97 -17.24 7.86
N LEU A 158 3.41 -16.49 6.84
CA LEU A 158 2.78 -16.61 5.49
C LEU A 158 3.69 -16.49 4.25
N PHE A 159 4.86 -15.84 4.29
CA PHE A 159 5.58 -15.49 3.04
C PHE A 159 7.11 -15.75 3.09
N ARG A 160 7.53 -17.00 3.32
CA ARG A 160 8.96 -17.38 3.43
C ARG A 160 9.84 -16.94 2.25
N ALA A 161 9.36 -16.98 1.01
CA ALA A 161 10.18 -16.69 -0.17
C ALA A 161 10.31 -15.17 -0.45
N GLN A 162 9.22 -14.41 -0.33
CA GLN A 162 9.20 -12.97 -0.61
C GLN A 162 9.81 -12.14 0.54
N LEU A 163 9.66 -12.57 1.80
CA LEU A 163 10.20 -11.84 2.96
C LEU A 163 11.69 -12.06 3.23
N ALA A 164 12.26 -13.18 2.78
CA ALA A 164 13.66 -13.52 3.05
C ALA A 164 14.63 -12.47 2.49
N GLN A 165 14.35 -11.91 1.31
CA GLN A 165 15.20 -10.88 0.70
C GLN A 165 15.18 -9.56 1.49
N TYR A 166 14.04 -9.21 2.10
CA TYR A 166 13.91 -7.99 2.90
C TYR A 166 14.55 -8.13 4.28
N VAL A 167 14.45 -9.30 4.91
CA VAL A 167 15.15 -9.61 6.17
C VAL A 167 16.67 -9.56 5.97
N LEU A 168 17.17 -10.06 4.84
CA LEU A 168 18.60 -10.02 4.50
C LEU A 168 19.11 -8.59 4.31
N GLN A 169 18.42 -7.76 3.51
CA GLN A 169 18.79 -6.34 3.32
C GLN A 169 18.80 -5.54 4.63
N PHE A 170 17.91 -5.90 5.57
CA PHE A 170 17.90 -5.26 6.87
C PHE A 170 19.08 -5.68 7.75
N LEU A 171 19.41 -6.98 7.77
CA LEU A 171 20.53 -7.50 8.55
C LEU A 171 21.86 -6.90 8.11
N GLU A 172 22.08 -6.77 6.80
CA GLU A 172 23.28 -6.12 6.23
C GLU A 172 23.42 -4.66 6.71
N LYS A 173 22.29 -3.97 6.91
CA LYS A 173 22.26 -2.58 7.39
C LYS A 173 22.43 -2.42 8.90
N ASP A 174 22.22 -3.45 9.71
CA ASP A 174 22.42 -3.38 11.17
C ASP A 174 23.83 -3.83 11.60
N THR A 175 24.53 -4.58 10.74
CA THR A 175 25.92 -5.02 10.96
C THR A 175 26.98 -4.00 10.52
N ALA A 176 26.57 -2.86 9.93
CA ALA A 176 27.45 -1.79 9.44
C ALA A 176 27.28 -0.50 10.25
#